data_AF-A0A7R9WWP9-F1
#
_entry.id   AF-A0A7R9WWP9-F1
#
_cell.length_a   1.000
_cell.length_b   1.000
_cell.length_c   1.000
_cell.angle_alpha   90.00
_cell.angle_beta   90.00
_cell.angle_gamma   90.00
#
_symmetry.space_group_name_H-M   'P 1'
#
loop_
_entity.id
_entity.type
_entity.pdbx_description
1 polymer ?
#
loop_
_entity_poly.entity_id
_entity_poly.type
_entity_poly.pdbx_seq_one_letter_code
_entity_poly.pdbx_strand_id
1 'polypeptide(L)'
;DYAEKSLRVTQLQVGQTFPACVARQAVIDRVVRIQSPLEAGIDSVCQWCTILFRTIIATNGQAVLAAKHDPGIGTDVARVVADCLHSSRMTEIGAMLLTKATNVTEEDDDGIQLLERLSDDEVKRFQLKLARSMVVFVELLHLLIARNRDMLLDVIQTRKKSDGAASIHKSLKRSVSRPETSSSRPPDVPSHRRYRSRARSFGTVDMAQIQSESGRPSDDTISHSATHVATNEESHSVAESTGTDKDRTDAAIRLQSELQRSFISLCKALYPMILGIMGPSETPRWLKQCSLDNYFSSYTYRQTKIPIAEELCFFPSENNPIPVDGDKEYQQSLRTFRSHESGGGVTTSGPMTARSIEARIPDSPTGSLGSGSAVSRGSDAARSTKSYKSSRSTRREERLAQF
;
A
#
# COMPACT_ATOMS: atom_id res chain seq x y z
N ASP A 1 21.50 3.72 -2.82
CA ASP A 1 21.71 2.71 -3.88
C ASP A 1 21.27 1.33 -3.44
N TYR A 2 20.19 0.81 -4.04
CA TYR A 2 19.72 -0.57 -3.84
C TYR A 2 20.42 -1.56 -4.80
N ALA A 3 21.04 -1.05 -5.87
CA ALA A 3 21.62 -1.85 -6.95
C ALA A 3 23.06 -2.32 -6.69
N GLU A 4 23.78 -1.64 -5.80
CA GLU A 4 25.24 -1.79 -5.70
C GLU A 4 25.70 -2.54 -4.45
N LYS A 5 24.81 -2.72 -3.47
CA LYS A 5 25.19 -3.22 -2.14
C LYS A 5 24.50 -4.53 -1.85
N SER A 6 25.30 -5.60 -1.78
CA SER A 6 24.86 -6.86 -1.20
C SER A 6 24.50 -6.66 0.27
N LEU A 7 23.43 -7.32 0.72
CA LEU A 7 22.98 -7.25 2.11
C LEU A 7 23.59 -8.38 2.91
N ARG A 8 24.18 -8.06 4.08
CA ARG A 8 24.66 -9.07 5.02
C ARG A 8 23.54 -9.49 5.97
N VAL A 9 22.96 -10.65 5.73
CA VAL A 9 21.88 -11.23 6.55
C VAL A 9 22.50 -12.11 7.64
N THR A 10 22.16 -11.86 8.90
CA THR A 10 22.60 -12.70 10.03
C THR A 10 21.41 -13.43 10.62
N GLN A 11 21.43 -14.76 10.53
CA GLN A 11 20.47 -15.65 11.18
C GLN A 11 21.03 -16.09 12.53
N LEU A 12 20.25 -15.91 13.59
CA LEU A 12 20.61 -16.28 14.96
C LEU A 12 19.67 -17.39 15.43
N GLN A 13 20.23 -18.46 15.98
CA GLN A 13 19.47 -19.52 16.63
C GLN A 13 19.61 -19.38 18.15
N VAL A 14 18.50 -19.55 18.87
CA VAL A 14 18.44 -19.56 20.34
C VAL A 14 18.07 -20.96 20.85
N GLY A 15 18.37 -21.23 22.12
CA GLY A 15 18.16 -22.56 22.72
C GLY A 15 16.70 -23.00 22.87
N GLN A 16 15.77 -22.05 23.05
CA GLN A 16 14.33 -22.32 23.18
C GLN A 16 13.52 -21.37 22.31
N THR A 17 12.44 -21.86 21.70
CA THR A 17 11.53 -21.02 20.89
C THR A 17 10.74 -20.05 21.75
N PHE A 18 10.49 -18.85 21.24
CA PHE A 18 9.60 -17.89 21.91
C PHE A 18 8.11 -18.22 21.64
N PRO A 19 7.21 -17.95 22.61
CA PRO A 19 7.48 -17.40 23.94
C PRO A 19 8.13 -18.43 24.89
N ALA A 20 9.04 -17.97 25.76
CA ALA A 20 9.75 -18.78 26.76
C ALA A 20 9.58 -18.18 28.17
N CYS A 21 10.00 -18.91 29.22
CA CYS A 21 9.96 -18.41 30.61
C CYS A 21 10.95 -17.27 30.88
N VAL A 22 11.84 -16.98 29.93
CA VAL A 22 12.82 -15.89 29.99
C VAL A 22 12.69 -14.98 28.78
N ALA A 23 12.83 -13.67 28.99
CA ALA A 23 12.78 -12.67 27.93
C ALA A 23 14.09 -12.56 27.12
N ARG A 24 15.19 -13.11 27.63
CA ARG A 24 16.51 -13.10 26.99
C ARG A 24 17.06 -14.52 26.96
N GLN A 25 17.62 -14.91 25.83
CA GLN A 25 18.22 -16.22 25.63
C GLN A 25 19.59 -16.04 24.97
N ALA A 26 20.52 -16.96 25.29
CA ALA A 26 21.81 -17.00 24.62
C ALA A 26 21.63 -17.46 23.15
N VAL A 27 22.40 -16.85 22.26
CA VAL A 27 22.51 -17.31 20.86
C VAL A 27 23.39 -18.55 20.87
N ILE A 28 22.85 -19.66 20.36
CA ILE A 28 23.55 -20.95 20.27
C ILE A 28 24.23 -21.17 18.92
N ASP A 29 23.70 -20.57 17.85
CA ASP A 29 24.27 -20.63 16.51
C ASP A 29 24.08 -19.30 15.77
N ARG A 30 25.05 -18.98 14.91
CA ARG A 30 25.07 -17.76 14.10
C ARG A 30 25.52 -18.09 12.69
N VAL A 31 24.59 -17.92 11.75
CA VAL A 31 24.86 -18.04 10.31
C VAL A 31 24.84 -16.65 9.69
N VAL A 32 25.89 -16.30 8.96
CA VAL A 32 25.96 -15.07 8.17
C VAL A 32 25.90 -15.45 6.70
N ARG A 33 24.93 -14.88 5.99
CA ARG A 33 24.80 -15.01 4.52
C ARG A 33 24.85 -13.64 3.90
N ILE A 34 25.37 -13.57 2.69
CA ILE A 34 25.32 -12.35 1.89
C ILE A 34 24.25 -12.58 0.83
N GLN A 35 23.39 -11.59 0.68
CA GLN A 35 22.26 -11.58 -0.23
C GLN A 35 22.58 -10.58 -1.33
N SER A 36 22.48 -11.03 -2.58
CA SER A 36 22.71 -10.16 -3.73
C SER A 36 21.65 -9.05 -3.83
N PRO A 37 21.96 -7.92 -4.50
CA PRO A 37 20.96 -6.87 -4.76
C PRO A 37 19.68 -7.39 -5.43
N LEU A 38 19.80 -8.39 -6.32
CA LEU A 38 18.66 -9.02 -6.98
C LEU A 38 17.77 -9.79 -6.00
N GLU A 39 18.36 -10.61 -5.13
CA GLU A 39 17.61 -11.34 -4.11
C GLU A 39 16.94 -10.39 -3.12
N ALA A 40 17.65 -9.36 -2.67
CA ALA A 40 17.09 -8.32 -1.80
C ALA A 40 15.92 -7.57 -2.46
N GLY A 41 16.04 -7.29 -3.77
CA GLY A 41 14.96 -6.71 -4.56
C GLY A 41 13.73 -7.62 -4.62
N ILE A 42 13.91 -8.91 -4.89
CA ILE A 42 12.82 -9.90 -4.89
C ILE A 42 12.12 -9.94 -3.54
N ASP A 43 12.87 -10.03 -2.44
CA ASP A 43 12.30 -10.06 -1.09
C ASP A 43 11.50 -8.80 -0.78
N SER A 44 12.02 -7.63 -1.18
CA SER A 44 11.31 -6.36 -1.03
C SER A 44 9.99 -6.34 -1.79
N VAL A 45 9.96 -6.82 -3.04
CA VAL A 45 8.72 -6.90 -3.84
C VAL A 45 7.74 -7.89 -3.21
N CYS A 46 8.20 -9.06 -2.78
CA CYS A 46 7.37 -10.08 -2.12
C CYS A 46 6.76 -9.59 -0.79
N GLN A 47 7.48 -8.78 -0.02
CA GLN A 47 6.94 -8.15 1.19
C GLN A 47 5.77 -7.22 0.85
N TRP A 48 5.90 -6.38 -0.17
CA TRP A 48 4.80 -5.54 -0.64
C TRP A 48 3.63 -6.35 -1.19
N CYS A 49 3.89 -7.42 -1.96
CA CYS A 49 2.84 -8.36 -2.38
C CYS A 49 2.10 -8.96 -1.19
N THR A 50 2.82 -9.31 -0.11
CA THR A 50 2.20 -9.85 1.11
C THR A 50 1.30 -8.81 1.79
N ILE A 51 1.72 -7.55 1.86
CA ILE A 51 0.92 -6.45 2.41
C ILE A 51 -0.35 -6.25 1.57
N LEU A 52 -0.22 -6.16 0.25
CA LEU A 52 -1.36 -5.98 -0.66
C LEU A 52 -2.31 -7.17 -0.62
N PHE A 53 -1.78 -8.40 -0.60
CA PHE A 53 -2.58 -9.61 -0.49
C PHE A 53 -3.39 -9.61 0.80
N ARG A 54 -2.77 -9.38 1.96
CA ARG A 54 -3.49 -9.26 3.24
C ARG A 54 -4.54 -8.16 3.21
N THR A 55 -4.25 -7.05 2.55
CA THR A 55 -5.18 -5.93 2.35
C THR A 55 -6.39 -6.34 1.50
N ILE A 56 -6.18 -7.10 0.43
CA ILE A 56 -7.27 -7.66 -0.39
C ILE A 56 -8.13 -8.63 0.42
N ILE A 57 -7.52 -9.54 1.17
CA ILE A 57 -8.26 -10.47 2.04
C ILE A 57 -9.08 -9.69 3.08
N ALA A 58 -8.48 -8.71 3.76
CA ALA A 58 -9.15 -7.90 4.77
C ALA A 58 -10.32 -7.11 4.17
N THR A 59 -10.17 -6.55 2.97
CA THR A 59 -11.26 -5.84 2.30
C THR A 59 -12.35 -6.80 1.81
N ASN A 60 -12.01 -8.02 1.37
CA ASN A 60 -12.98 -9.04 0.94
C ASN A 60 -13.82 -9.56 2.10
N GLY A 61 -13.25 -9.61 3.30
CA GLY A 61 -13.92 -10.13 4.48
C GLY A 61 -15.18 -9.38 4.91
N GLN A 62 -15.38 -8.09 4.58
CA GLN A 62 -16.44 -7.22 5.20
C GLN A 62 -16.45 -7.21 6.75
N ALA A 63 -15.64 -8.04 7.38
CA ALA A 63 -15.37 -8.20 8.79
C ALA A 63 -13.98 -7.60 8.99
N VAL A 64 -13.79 -6.61 9.85
CA VAL A 64 -14.44 -6.48 11.15
C VAL A 64 -14.67 -5.00 11.41
N LEU A 65 -15.84 -4.46 11.02
CA LEU A 65 -16.28 -3.06 11.20
C LEU A 65 -15.94 -2.15 10.01
N ALA A 66 -16.81 -2.11 9.00
CA ALA A 66 -17.01 -0.84 8.33
C ALA A 66 -17.32 0.20 9.42
N ALA A 67 -16.36 1.09 9.70
CA ALA A 67 -16.69 2.39 10.23
C ALA A 67 -17.71 2.94 9.21
N LYS A 68 -19.00 2.95 9.60
CA LYS A 68 -20.20 3.08 8.75
C LYS A 68 -20.23 4.28 7.79
N HIS A 69 -19.17 5.08 7.74
CA HIS A 69 -19.13 6.40 7.17
C HIS A 69 -18.00 6.61 6.15
N ASP A 70 -17.08 5.65 5.96
CA ASP A 70 -16.00 5.81 4.97
C ASP A 70 -16.44 5.29 3.58
N PRO A 71 -16.47 6.15 2.55
CA PRO A 71 -16.82 5.72 1.19
C PRO A 71 -15.68 4.89 0.55
N GLY A 72 -16.03 3.91 -0.28
CA GLY A 72 -15.06 3.06 -0.98
C GLY A 72 -14.44 1.97 -0.09
N ILE A 73 -13.16 1.65 -0.30
CA ILE A 73 -12.41 0.66 0.48
C ILE A 73 -11.97 1.17 1.87
N GLY A 74 -12.26 2.43 2.20
CA GLY A 74 -11.84 3.07 3.45
C GLY A 74 -10.50 3.81 3.35
N THR A 75 -10.32 4.80 4.21
CA THR A 75 -9.18 5.73 4.17
C THR A 75 -7.86 5.02 4.46
N ASP A 76 -7.85 4.11 5.44
CA ASP A 76 -6.64 3.39 5.83
C ASP A 76 -6.16 2.43 4.74
N VAL A 77 -7.10 1.72 4.11
CA VAL A 77 -6.79 0.83 2.98
C VAL A 77 -6.28 1.64 1.79
N ALA A 78 -6.92 2.77 1.49
CA ALA A 78 -6.46 3.65 0.42
C ALA A 78 -5.07 4.24 0.71
N ARG A 79 -4.73 4.50 1.98
CA ARG A 79 -3.37 4.91 2.40
C ARG A 79 -2.37 3.79 2.12
N VAL A 80 -2.66 2.54 2.45
CA VAL A 80 -1.79 1.40 2.12
C VAL A 80 -1.56 1.30 0.61
N VAL A 81 -2.60 1.48 -0.21
CA VAL A 81 -2.46 1.47 -1.68
C VAL A 81 -1.58 2.64 -2.15
N ALA A 82 -1.76 3.84 -1.59
CA ALA A 82 -0.93 5.00 -1.90
C ALA A 82 0.54 4.77 -1.52
N ASP A 83 0.80 4.23 -0.32
CA ASP A 83 2.15 3.89 0.13
C ASP A 83 2.81 2.84 -0.77
N CYS A 84 2.06 1.84 -1.23
CA CYS A 84 2.54 0.88 -2.21
C CYS A 84 2.89 1.55 -3.55
N LEU A 85 2.12 2.55 -4.01
CA LEU A 85 2.39 3.23 -5.29
C LEU A 85 3.57 4.20 -5.22
N HIS A 86 3.73 4.91 -4.10
CA HIS A 86 4.69 6.01 -3.98
C HIS A 86 5.95 5.63 -3.19
N SER A 87 5.81 4.83 -2.14
CA SER A 87 6.88 4.53 -1.18
C SER A 87 7.56 3.19 -1.41
N SER A 88 6.99 2.30 -2.23
CA SER A 88 7.58 0.97 -2.50
C SER A 88 8.86 0.99 -3.32
N ARG A 89 9.15 2.12 -3.99
CA ARG A 89 10.27 2.27 -4.95
C ARG A 89 10.26 1.23 -6.06
N MET A 90 9.10 0.66 -6.39
CA MET A 90 8.96 -0.42 -7.36
C MET A 90 9.54 -0.05 -8.74
N THR A 91 9.33 1.18 -9.20
CA THR A 91 9.92 1.70 -10.45
C THR A 91 11.44 1.70 -10.42
N GLU A 92 12.04 2.10 -9.30
CA GLU A 92 13.50 2.14 -9.15
C GLU A 92 14.08 0.73 -9.09
N ILE A 93 13.45 -0.18 -8.34
CA ILE A 93 13.82 -1.60 -8.29
C ILE A 93 13.82 -2.19 -9.70
N GLY A 94 12.75 -1.96 -10.47
CA GLY A 94 12.67 -2.39 -11.87
C GLY A 94 13.77 -1.79 -12.74
N ALA A 95 13.95 -0.47 -12.68
CA ALA A 95 14.92 0.25 -13.50
C ALA A 95 16.36 -0.18 -13.23
N MET A 96 16.70 -0.43 -11.97
CA MET A 96 18.05 -0.83 -11.60
C MET A 96 18.31 -2.33 -11.87
N LEU A 97 17.35 -3.20 -11.56
CA LEU A 97 17.61 -4.65 -11.50
C LEU A 97 17.13 -5.42 -12.74
N LEU A 98 16.21 -4.88 -13.54
CA LEU A 98 15.71 -5.53 -14.77
C LEU A 98 16.33 -4.93 -16.05
N THR A 99 17.15 -3.89 -15.95
CA THR A 99 17.87 -3.37 -17.12
C THR A 99 18.93 -4.38 -17.54
N LYS A 100 18.94 -4.77 -18.82
CA LYS A 100 19.94 -5.71 -19.34
C LYS A 100 21.32 -5.12 -19.13
N ALA A 101 22.21 -5.85 -18.46
CA ALA A 101 23.61 -5.48 -18.28
C ALA A 101 24.40 -5.66 -19.59
N THR A 102 23.97 -5.02 -20.69
CA THR A 102 24.63 -5.18 -22.00
C THR A 102 25.98 -4.47 -22.08
N ASN A 103 26.33 -3.61 -21.11
CA ASN A 103 27.47 -2.71 -21.22
C ASN A 103 28.45 -2.80 -20.04
N VAL A 104 28.50 -3.90 -19.29
CA VAL A 104 29.58 -4.07 -18.31
C VAL A 104 30.80 -4.55 -19.08
N THR A 105 31.54 -3.60 -19.66
CA THR A 105 32.88 -3.84 -20.19
C THR A 105 33.71 -4.42 -19.04
N GLU A 106 34.27 -5.61 -19.25
CA GLU A 106 35.20 -6.26 -18.34
C GLU A 106 36.50 -5.45 -18.31
N GLU A 107 36.50 -4.30 -17.63
CA GLU A 107 37.74 -3.59 -17.33
C GLU A 107 38.40 -4.30 -16.14
N ASP A 108 39.60 -4.81 -16.40
CA ASP A 108 40.45 -5.70 -15.59
C ASP A 108 40.76 -5.17 -14.17
N ASP A 109 39.82 -5.27 -13.23
CA ASP A 109 40.03 -4.76 -11.85
C ASP A 109 39.93 -5.84 -10.75
N ASP A 110 41.10 -6.08 -10.14
CA ASP A 110 41.41 -6.67 -8.83
C ASP A 110 40.66 -7.92 -8.32
N GLY A 111 41.34 -9.06 -8.44
CA GLY A 111 40.92 -10.43 -8.17
C GLY A 111 40.56 -10.84 -6.72
N ILE A 112 40.00 -9.95 -5.90
CA ILE A 112 39.56 -10.27 -4.53
C ILE A 112 38.02 -10.31 -4.38
N GLN A 113 37.24 -9.80 -5.34
CA GLN A 113 35.76 -9.88 -5.31
C GLN A 113 35.15 -11.09 -6.06
N LEU A 114 35.98 -11.99 -6.59
CA LEU A 114 35.53 -13.10 -7.44
C LEU A 114 34.66 -14.15 -6.73
N LEU A 115 34.69 -14.23 -5.39
CA LEU A 115 34.04 -15.33 -4.67
C LEU A 115 32.51 -15.21 -4.51
N GLU A 116 31.89 -14.09 -4.89
CA GLU A 116 30.46 -13.86 -4.63
C GLU A 116 29.69 -13.24 -5.80
N ARG A 117 30.27 -13.28 -7.00
CA ARG A 117 29.57 -12.83 -8.20
C ARG A 117 28.62 -13.93 -8.67
N LEU A 118 27.33 -13.61 -8.75
CA LEU A 118 26.33 -14.49 -9.36
C LEU A 118 26.75 -14.81 -10.81
N SER A 119 26.56 -16.05 -11.22
CA SER A 119 26.72 -16.43 -12.63
C SER A 119 25.64 -15.76 -13.49
N ASP A 120 25.92 -15.56 -14.79
CA ASP A 120 24.97 -14.93 -15.72
C ASP A 120 23.62 -15.65 -15.77
N ASP A 121 23.63 -16.98 -15.66
CA ASP A 121 22.41 -17.78 -15.64
C ASP A 121 21.62 -17.59 -14.34
N GLU A 122 22.30 -17.41 -13.20
CA GLU A 122 21.65 -17.05 -11.94
C GLU A 122 21.07 -15.65 -11.98
N VAL A 123 21.80 -14.69 -12.54
CA VAL A 123 21.30 -13.31 -12.76
C VAL A 123 20.03 -13.34 -13.58
N LYS A 124 20.03 -14.00 -14.75
CA LYS A 124 18.84 -14.15 -15.61
C LYS A 124 17.68 -14.81 -14.85
N ARG A 125 17.97 -15.87 -14.10
CA ARG A 125 16.97 -16.58 -13.28
C ARG A 125 16.35 -15.67 -12.22
N PHE A 126 17.15 -14.86 -11.52
CA PHE A 126 16.64 -13.92 -10.52
C PHE A 126 15.90 -12.73 -11.15
N GLN A 127 16.37 -12.19 -12.26
CA GLN A 127 15.64 -11.16 -13.02
C GLN A 127 14.26 -11.65 -13.46
N LEU A 128 14.17 -12.88 -13.94
CA LEU A 128 12.88 -13.50 -14.31
C LEU A 128 11.96 -13.65 -13.09
N LYS A 129 12.50 -14.09 -11.95
CA LYS A 129 11.74 -14.16 -10.68
C LYS A 129 11.26 -12.78 -10.22
N LEU A 130 12.11 -11.77 -10.32
CA LEU A 130 11.77 -10.39 -9.98
C LEU A 130 10.66 -9.85 -10.89
N ALA A 131 10.80 -10.00 -12.20
CA ALA A 131 9.78 -9.57 -13.17
C ALA A 131 8.41 -10.22 -12.89
N ARG A 132 8.38 -11.53 -12.63
CA ARG A 132 7.16 -12.25 -12.24
C ARG A 132 6.58 -11.73 -10.92
N SER A 133 7.41 -11.45 -9.92
CA SER A 133 6.98 -10.89 -8.64
C SER A 133 6.38 -9.49 -8.80
N MET A 134 6.95 -8.67 -9.69
CA MET A 134 6.41 -7.34 -10.02
C MET A 134 5.07 -7.43 -10.75
N VAL A 135 4.86 -8.44 -11.61
CA VAL A 135 3.54 -8.70 -12.21
C VAL A 135 2.51 -8.96 -11.12
N VAL A 136 2.80 -9.85 -10.17
CA VAL A 136 1.90 -10.13 -9.02
C VAL A 136 1.61 -8.86 -8.23
N PHE A 137 2.63 -8.03 -7.97
CA PHE A 137 2.45 -6.74 -7.30
C PHE A 137 1.45 -5.83 -8.03
N VAL A 138 1.60 -5.70 -9.36
CA VAL A 138 0.70 -4.88 -10.19
C VAL A 138 -0.71 -5.48 -10.24
N GLU A 139 -0.85 -6.80 -10.29
CA GLU A 139 -2.16 -7.48 -10.22
C GLU A 139 -2.90 -7.16 -8.93
N LEU A 140 -2.22 -7.27 -7.77
CA LEU A 140 -2.83 -6.98 -6.48
C LEU A 140 -3.24 -5.50 -6.36
N LEU A 141 -2.41 -4.57 -6.85
CA LEU A 141 -2.77 -3.14 -6.92
C LEU A 141 -3.99 -2.90 -7.81
N HIS A 142 -4.02 -3.54 -8.98
CA HIS A 142 -5.13 -3.43 -9.92
C HIS A 142 -6.45 -3.81 -9.25
N LEU A 143 -6.48 -4.95 -8.55
CA LEU A 143 -7.68 -5.43 -7.86
C LEU A 143 -8.20 -4.45 -6.81
N LEU A 144 -7.33 -3.90 -5.96
CA LEU A 144 -7.73 -2.93 -4.94
C LEU A 144 -8.27 -1.63 -5.56
N ILE A 145 -7.60 -1.11 -6.59
CA ILE A 145 -8.00 0.15 -7.24
C ILE A 145 -9.30 -0.02 -8.04
N ALA A 146 -9.44 -1.14 -8.76
CA ALA A 146 -10.66 -1.50 -9.48
C ALA A 146 -11.84 -1.60 -8.52
N ARG A 147 -11.67 -2.34 -7.41
CA ARG A 147 -12.70 -2.50 -6.39
C ARG A 147 -13.09 -1.18 -5.74
N ASN A 148 -12.13 -0.35 -5.37
CA ASN A 148 -12.43 0.97 -4.78
C ASN A 148 -13.26 1.83 -5.73
N ARG A 149 -12.92 1.80 -7.03
CA ARG A 149 -13.70 2.49 -8.05
C ARG A 149 -15.14 2.00 -8.07
N ASP A 150 -15.35 0.69 -8.08
CA ASP A 150 -16.69 0.09 -8.15
C ASP A 150 -17.53 0.49 -6.94
N MET A 151 -16.98 0.38 -5.73
CA MET A 151 -17.65 0.80 -4.50
C MET A 151 -18.00 2.29 -4.50
N LEU A 152 -17.10 3.16 -4.96
CA LEU A 152 -17.37 4.60 -5.06
C LEU A 152 -18.45 4.90 -6.12
N LEU A 153 -18.47 4.18 -7.24
CA LEU A 153 -19.53 4.32 -8.25
C LEU A 153 -20.90 3.96 -7.68
N ASP A 154 -20.98 2.91 -6.85
CA ASP A 154 -22.23 2.50 -6.19
C ASP A 154 -22.71 3.55 -5.17
N VAL A 155 -21.79 4.14 -4.40
CA VAL A 155 -22.09 5.25 -3.48
C VAL A 155 -22.64 6.45 -4.26
N ILE A 156 -21.99 6.84 -5.36
CA ILE A 156 -22.44 7.96 -6.22
C ILE A 156 -23.82 7.68 -6.80
N GLN A 157 -24.08 6.45 -7.27
CA GLN A 157 -25.38 6.06 -7.81
C GLN A 157 -26.48 6.08 -6.75
N THR A 158 -26.20 5.58 -5.55
CA THR A 158 -27.14 5.56 -4.43
C THR A 158 -27.54 6.98 -4.02
N ARG A 159 -26.56 7.88 -3.94
CA ARG A 159 -26.80 9.30 -3.66
C ARG A 159 -27.62 9.99 -4.75
N LYS A 160 -27.34 9.71 -6.02
CA LYS A 160 -28.11 10.28 -7.13
C LYS A 160 -29.58 9.85 -7.08
N LYS A 161 -29.86 8.62 -6.63
CA LYS A 161 -31.24 8.13 -6.42
C LYS A 161 -31.93 8.84 -5.25
N SER A 162 -31.24 9.07 -4.12
CA SER A 162 -31.82 9.77 -2.97
C SER A 162 -32.13 11.24 -3.26
N ASP A 163 -31.24 11.94 -3.97
CA ASP A 163 -31.42 13.35 -4.31
C ASP A 163 -32.61 13.57 -5.29
N GLY A 164 -32.80 12.62 -6.22
CA GLY A 164 -33.94 12.64 -7.15
C GLY A 164 -35.30 12.49 -6.46
N ALA A 165 -35.40 11.62 -5.45
CA ALA A 165 -36.64 11.39 -4.71
C ALA A 165 -37.04 12.60 -3.85
N ALA A 166 -36.07 13.26 -3.20
CA ALA A 166 -36.32 14.45 -2.37
C ALA A 166 -36.79 15.66 -3.18
N SER A 167 -36.34 15.79 -4.44
CA SER A 167 -36.73 16.91 -5.31
C SER A 167 -38.19 16.85 -5.78
N ILE A 168 -38.78 15.66 -5.88
CA ILE A 168 -40.16 15.50 -6.39
C ILE A 168 -41.19 15.97 -5.35
N HIS A 169 -40.93 15.78 -4.06
CA HIS A 169 -41.86 16.19 -3.00
C HIS A 169 -41.94 17.72 -2.76
N LYS A 170 -40.91 18.49 -3.15
CA LYS A 170 -40.96 19.97 -3.01
C LYS A 170 -41.73 20.68 -4.13
N SER A 171 -42.03 20.01 -5.25
CA SER A 171 -42.74 20.61 -6.38
C SER A 171 -44.27 20.59 -6.25
N LEU A 172 -44.84 19.76 -5.36
CA LEU A 172 -46.29 19.54 -5.26
C LEU A 172 -47.06 20.46 -4.28
N LYS A 173 -46.38 21.42 -3.63
CA LYS A 173 -47.04 22.39 -2.72
C LYS A 173 -47.16 23.82 -3.28
N ARG A 174 -47.01 24.03 -4.58
CA ARG A 174 -47.41 25.30 -5.22
C ARG A 174 -48.86 25.19 -5.70
N SER A 175 -49.78 25.32 -4.75
CA SER A 175 -51.19 25.71 -4.95
C SER A 175 -51.28 26.78 -6.05
N VAL A 176 -52.01 26.52 -7.15
CA VAL A 176 -53.46 26.75 -7.28
C VAL A 176 -53.86 28.12 -6.77
N SER A 177 -53.76 29.11 -7.66
CA SER A 177 -54.65 30.27 -7.73
C SER A 177 -54.76 30.71 -9.19
N ARG A 178 -55.94 30.42 -9.79
CA ARG A 178 -56.58 31.01 -11.00
C ARG A 178 -56.54 32.57 -10.94
N PRO A 179 -56.84 33.36 -12.00
CA PRO A 179 -57.85 33.08 -13.04
C PRO A 179 -57.51 33.46 -14.49
N GLU A 180 -58.50 33.14 -15.33
CA GLU A 180 -58.71 33.35 -16.76
C GLU A 180 -58.48 34.79 -17.22
N THR A 181 -57.91 34.95 -18.43
CA THR A 181 -58.40 35.95 -19.40
C THR A 181 -58.02 35.50 -20.81
N SER A 182 -59.06 35.37 -21.62
CA SER A 182 -59.07 35.20 -23.07
C SER A 182 -58.37 36.35 -23.82
N SER A 183 -57.54 36.03 -24.83
CA SER A 183 -57.47 36.85 -26.05
C SER A 183 -56.79 36.08 -27.18
N SER A 184 -57.22 36.43 -28.38
CA SER A 184 -57.11 35.80 -29.71
C SER A 184 -55.71 35.78 -30.37
N ARG A 185 -55.53 34.75 -31.22
CA ARG A 185 -54.77 34.62 -32.51
C ARG A 185 -53.96 35.84 -33.03
N PRO A 186 -52.84 35.64 -33.78
CA PRO A 186 -52.87 34.98 -35.10
C PRO A 186 -51.68 34.03 -35.42
N PRO A 187 -51.74 33.29 -36.55
CA PRO A 187 -50.64 32.46 -37.05
C PRO A 187 -49.72 33.27 -37.97
N ASP A 188 -48.41 32.98 -37.98
CA ASP A 188 -47.59 33.08 -39.18
C ASP A 188 -46.20 32.43 -39.01
N VAL A 189 -45.63 32.10 -40.16
CA VAL A 189 -44.62 31.08 -40.47
C VAL A 189 -43.17 31.67 -40.41
N PRO A 190 -42.12 31.06 -41.02
CA PRO A 190 -41.00 30.37 -40.38
C PRO A 190 -39.66 31.14 -40.41
N SER A 191 -38.74 30.84 -39.49
CA SER A 191 -37.31 31.07 -39.76
C SER A 191 -36.36 30.29 -38.85
N HIS A 192 -35.52 29.49 -39.49
CA HIS A 192 -34.09 29.27 -39.26
C HIS A 192 -33.48 29.33 -37.84
N ARG A 193 -32.48 28.43 -37.70
CA ARG A 193 -31.21 28.61 -36.96
C ARG A 193 -31.23 28.21 -35.47
N ARG A 194 -30.72 27.00 -35.19
CA ARG A 194 -29.29 26.80 -34.84
C ARG A 194 -29.06 25.33 -34.51
N TYR A 195 -28.32 24.65 -35.39
CA TYR A 195 -27.54 23.47 -35.03
C TYR A 195 -26.60 23.87 -33.89
N ARG A 196 -26.90 23.39 -32.67
CA ARG A 196 -26.00 23.54 -31.52
C ARG A 196 -25.08 22.33 -31.50
N SER A 197 -24.12 22.33 -32.41
CA SER A 197 -22.98 21.42 -32.38
C SER A 197 -22.19 21.71 -31.11
N ARG A 198 -22.34 20.85 -30.10
CA ARG A 198 -21.56 20.90 -28.87
C ARG A 198 -20.18 20.29 -29.16
N ALA A 199 -19.33 21.06 -29.85
CA ALA A 199 -17.91 20.77 -29.92
C ALA A 199 -17.32 20.91 -28.52
N ARG A 200 -16.86 19.79 -27.94
CA ARG A 200 -15.99 19.81 -26.78
C ARG A 200 -14.64 20.35 -27.24
N SER A 201 -14.39 21.62 -26.97
CA SER A 201 -13.05 22.19 -26.98
C SER A 201 -12.23 21.42 -25.93
N PHE A 202 -11.28 20.63 -26.41
CA PHE A 202 -10.16 20.18 -25.62
C PHE A 202 -9.29 21.40 -25.36
N GLY A 203 -9.19 21.81 -24.10
CA GLY A 203 -8.18 22.76 -23.67
C GLY A 203 -6.80 22.13 -23.87
N THR A 204 -6.07 22.65 -24.86
CA THR A 204 -4.61 22.58 -24.90
C THR A 204 -4.08 23.30 -23.67
N VAL A 205 -3.53 22.54 -22.73
CA VAL A 205 -2.69 23.09 -21.68
C VAL A 205 -1.34 23.36 -22.32
N ASP A 206 -1.03 24.63 -22.55
CA ASP A 206 0.33 25.09 -22.83
C ASP A 206 1.23 24.68 -21.68
N MET A 207 2.14 23.75 -21.96
CA MET A 207 3.17 23.31 -21.04
C MET A 207 4.28 24.35 -21.10
N ALA A 208 4.19 25.35 -20.23
CA ALA A 208 5.23 26.36 -20.07
C ALA A 208 6.54 25.69 -19.65
N GLN A 209 7.53 25.95 -20.49
CA GLN A 209 8.94 25.57 -20.44
C GLN A 209 9.60 26.14 -19.18
N ILE A 210 9.95 25.28 -18.22
CA ILE A 210 10.82 25.68 -17.10
C ILE A 210 12.25 25.62 -17.61
N GLN A 211 12.76 26.79 -18.00
CA GLN A 211 14.18 27.04 -18.15
C GLN A 211 14.83 27.13 -16.76
N SER A 212 15.90 26.37 -16.64
CA SER A 212 16.93 26.45 -15.62
C SER A 212 17.61 27.82 -15.59
N GLU A 213 17.60 28.48 -14.44
CA GLU A 213 18.60 29.49 -14.09
C GLU A 213 19.21 29.21 -12.71
N SER A 214 20.52 29.14 -12.72
CA SER A 214 21.41 29.11 -11.56
C SER A 214 21.48 30.49 -10.90
N GLY A 215 21.61 30.56 -9.57
CA GLY A 215 22.08 31.80 -8.94
C GLY A 215 21.93 31.97 -7.44
N ARG A 216 22.94 31.48 -6.72
CA ARG A 216 23.53 31.99 -5.46
C ARG A 216 22.82 31.79 -4.09
N PRO A 217 23.63 31.60 -3.02
CA PRO A 217 23.16 31.31 -1.67
C PRO A 217 22.96 32.59 -0.85
N SER A 218 22.00 32.56 0.06
CA SER A 218 21.91 33.53 1.15
C SER A 218 21.77 32.79 2.48
N ASP A 219 22.59 33.27 3.40
CA ASP A 219 22.87 32.80 4.74
C ASP A 219 21.73 33.14 5.71
N ASP A 220 21.82 32.53 6.90
CA ASP A 220 21.15 32.92 8.14
C ASP A 220 19.62 32.71 8.27
N THR A 221 19.19 31.82 9.15
CA THR A 221 18.97 32.16 10.59
C THR A 221 18.16 31.05 11.27
N ILE A 222 18.71 30.58 12.38
CA ILE A 222 18.13 29.68 13.38
C ILE A 222 16.79 30.23 13.91
N SER A 223 15.75 29.38 13.96
CA SER A 223 14.70 29.55 14.97
C SER A 223 14.03 28.23 15.32
N HIS A 224 14.27 27.79 16.56
CA HIS A 224 13.59 26.69 17.22
C HIS A 224 12.20 27.16 17.68
N SER A 225 11.14 26.47 17.24
CA SER A 225 9.85 26.53 17.93
C SER A 225 9.22 25.14 17.96
N ALA A 226 9.24 24.56 19.15
CA ALA A 226 8.57 23.32 19.50
C ALA A 226 7.05 23.55 19.51
N THR A 227 6.34 22.86 18.63
CA THR A 227 4.88 22.88 18.60
C THR A 227 4.35 21.81 19.55
N HIS A 228 3.92 22.25 20.73
CA HIS A 228 3.12 21.47 21.67
C HIS A 228 1.80 21.06 21.01
N VAL A 229 1.59 19.75 20.83
CA VAL A 229 0.29 19.16 20.46
C VAL A 229 -0.52 19.04 21.76
N ALA A 230 -1.44 19.98 21.98
CA ALA A 230 -2.45 19.89 23.02
C ALA A 230 -3.66 19.11 22.48
N THR A 231 -3.92 17.94 23.06
CA THR A 231 -5.15 17.16 22.87
C THR A 231 -6.28 17.82 23.65
N ASN A 232 -7.13 18.58 22.96
CA ASN A 232 -8.34 19.14 23.54
C ASN A 232 -9.51 18.16 23.29
N GLU A 233 -9.87 17.40 24.33
CA GLU A 233 -11.09 16.59 24.35
C GLU A 233 -12.28 17.48 24.73
N GLU A 234 -12.95 18.04 23.73
CA GLU A 234 -14.13 18.86 23.94
C GLU A 234 -15.39 18.17 23.40
N SER A 235 -16.33 17.97 24.32
CA SER A 235 -17.60 17.27 24.12
C SER A 235 -18.53 18.10 23.22
N HIS A 236 -18.62 17.76 21.93
CA HIS A 236 -19.54 18.43 21.01
C HIS A 236 -20.86 17.69 20.82
N SER A 237 -21.91 18.47 21.02
CA SER A 237 -23.32 18.24 20.74
C SER A 237 -23.61 17.60 19.37
N VAL A 238 -24.51 16.62 19.39
CA VAL A 238 -25.06 15.88 18.24
C VAL A 238 -26.03 16.78 17.44
N ALA A 239 -25.49 17.70 16.64
CA ALA A 239 -26.25 18.42 15.62
C ALA A 239 -25.93 17.80 14.25
N GLU A 240 -26.98 17.34 13.55
CA GLU A 240 -26.93 16.58 12.28
C GLU A 240 -25.99 17.19 11.23
N SER A 241 -24.80 16.61 11.09
CA SER A 241 -23.74 17.03 10.16
C SER A 241 -23.95 16.51 8.73
N THR A 242 -25.11 16.75 8.14
CA THR A 242 -25.41 16.27 6.75
C THR A 242 -24.44 16.79 5.68
N GLY A 243 -23.63 17.83 5.98
CA GLY A 243 -22.58 18.33 5.09
C GLY A 243 -21.35 17.41 4.98
N THR A 244 -21.01 16.63 6.01
CA THR A 244 -19.71 15.93 6.08
C THR A 244 -19.59 14.76 5.11
N ASP A 245 -20.70 14.08 4.80
CA ASP A 245 -20.67 12.86 3.98
C ASP A 245 -20.43 13.15 2.49
N LYS A 246 -20.92 14.31 2.03
CA LYS A 246 -20.63 14.82 0.68
C LYS A 246 -19.13 15.05 0.54
N ASP A 247 -18.55 15.78 1.47
CA ASP A 247 -17.15 16.20 1.40
C ASP A 247 -16.21 14.99 1.49
N ARG A 248 -16.56 13.99 2.31
CA ARG A 248 -15.84 12.70 2.38
C ARG A 248 -15.91 11.92 1.08
N THR A 249 -17.09 11.85 0.46
CA THR A 249 -17.24 11.17 -0.84
C THR A 249 -16.43 11.87 -1.93
N ASP A 250 -16.48 13.20 -1.98
CA ASP A 250 -15.73 14.00 -2.96
C ASP A 250 -14.21 13.86 -2.73
N ALA A 251 -13.75 13.81 -1.47
CA ALA A 251 -12.35 13.53 -1.12
C ALA A 251 -11.92 12.13 -1.57
N ALA A 252 -12.75 11.10 -1.34
CA ALA A 252 -12.45 9.74 -1.77
C ALA A 252 -12.40 9.60 -3.30
N ILE A 253 -13.25 10.32 -4.04
CA ILE A 253 -13.20 10.37 -5.51
C ILE A 253 -11.90 11.01 -6.00
N ARG A 254 -11.45 12.09 -5.34
CA ARG A 254 -10.16 12.73 -5.66
C ARG A 254 -9.00 11.76 -5.41
N LEU A 255 -8.98 11.12 -4.24
CA LEU A 255 -7.98 10.12 -3.90
C LEU A 255 -7.97 8.97 -4.91
N GLN A 256 -9.14 8.44 -5.28
CA GLN A 256 -9.24 7.40 -6.30
C GLN A 256 -8.67 7.83 -7.65
N SER A 257 -8.89 9.09 -8.05
CA SER A 257 -8.33 9.63 -9.29
C SER A 257 -6.80 9.74 -9.24
N GLU A 258 -6.25 10.04 -8.06
CA GLU A 258 -4.79 10.01 -7.84
C GLU A 258 -4.24 8.59 -7.95
N LEU A 259 -4.80 7.63 -7.19
CA LEU A 259 -4.37 6.23 -7.22
C LEU A 259 -4.35 5.66 -8.64
N GLN A 260 -5.36 5.99 -9.45
CA GLN A 260 -5.42 5.56 -10.85
C GLN A 260 -4.30 6.16 -11.71
N ARG A 261 -4.00 7.45 -11.56
CA ARG A 261 -2.92 8.10 -12.30
C ARG A 261 -1.56 7.54 -11.91
N SER A 262 -1.32 7.36 -10.61
CA SER A 262 -0.07 6.79 -10.10
C SER A 262 0.10 5.34 -10.55
N PHE A 263 -0.97 4.53 -10.55
CA PHE A 263 -0.95 3.16 -11.07
C PHE A 263 -0.64 3.10 -12.57
N ILE A 264 -1.28 3.95 -13.39
CA ILE A 264 -0.99 4.01 -14.84
C ILE A 264 0.47 4.42 -15.07
N SER A 265 0.97 5.41 -14.32
CA SER A 265 2.37 5.84 -14.38
C SER A 265 3.35 4.70 -14.03
N LEU A 266 3.06 3.96 -12.95
CA LEU A 266 3.81 2.78 -12.56
C LEU A 266 3.82 1.72 -13.68
N CYS A 267 2.66 1.39 -14.25
CA CYS A 267 2.55 0.41 -15.34
C CYS A 267 3.33 0.85 -16.58
N LYS A 268 3.25 2.13 -16.96
CA LYS A 268 4.02 2.70 -18.08
C LYS A 268 5.53 2.53 -17.87
N ALA A 269 6.01 2.75 -16.65
CA ALA A 269 7.42 2.59 -16.32
C ALA A 269 7.85 1.12 -16.32
N LEU A 270 7.08 0.24 -15.66
CA LEU A 270 7.45 -1.17 -15.47
C LEU A 270 7.29 -2.05 -16.70
N TYR A 271 6.26 -1.79 -17.52
CA TYR A 271 5.92 -2.64 -18.67
C TYR A 271 7.09 -2.94 -19.62
N PRO A 272 7.87 -1.96 -20.13
CA PRO A 272 8.98 -2.26 -21.04
C PRO A 272 10.06 -3.13 -20.40
N MET A 273 10.31 -2.95 -19.09
CA MET A 273 11.33 -3.71 -18.35
C MET A 273 10.89 -5.16 -18.14
N ILE A 274 9.65 -5.35 -17.69
CA ILE A 274 9.06 -6.68 -17.53
C ILE A 274 9.02 -7.41 -18.88
N LEU A 275 8.57 -6.73 -19.94
CA LEU A 275 8.52 -7.28 -21.30
C LEU A 275 9.90 -7.70 -21.80
N GLY A 276 10.94 -6.90 -21.53
CA GLY A 276 12.31 -7.17 -21.95
C GLY A 276 12.92 -8.43 -21.31
N ILE A 277 12.47 -8.78 -20.10
CA ILE A 277 12.95 -9.94 -19.33
C ILE A 277 12.07 -11.18 -19.55
N MET A 278 10.74 -11.05 -19.49
CA MET A 278 9.80 -12.17 -19.63
C MET A 278 9.51 -12.52 -21.10
N GLY A 279 9.72 -11.59 -22.02
CA GLY A 279 9.33 -11.74 -23.42
C GLY A 279 7.81 -11.64 -23.65
N PRO A 280 7.38 -11.60 -24.91
CA PRO A 280 5.98 -11.34 -25.28
C PRO A 280 5.03 -12.51 -24.99
N SER A 281 5.54 -13.74 -24.87
CA SER A 281 4.73 -14.94 -24.60
C SER A 281 4.33 -15.06 -23.14
N GLU A 282 5.19 -14.65 -22.20
CA GLU A 282 4.92 -14.73 -20.77
C GLU A 282 4.33 -13.43 -20.20
N THR A 283 4.62 -12.28 -20.80
CA THR A 283 4.13 -10.99 -20.29
C THR A 283 2.61 -10.87 -20.46
N PRO A 284 1.84 -10.62 -19.39
CA PRO A 284 0.39 -10.52 -19.51
C PRO A 284 -0.04 -9.38 -20.43
N ARG A 285 -0.93 -9.68 -21.39
CA ARG A 285 -1.41 -8.69 -22.37
C ARG A 285 -2.12 -7.50 -21.71
N TRP A 286 -2.78 -7.74 -20.58
CA TRP A 286 -3.49 -6.71 -19.83
C TRP A 286 -2.54 -5.66 -19.23
N LEU A 287 -1.29 -6.01 -18.90
CA LEU A 287 -0.33 -5.06 -18.35
C LEU A 287 -0.05 -3.93 -19.33
N LYS A 288 0.02 -4.23 -20.63
CA LYS A 288 0.12 -3.22 -21.70
C LYS A 288 -1.11 -2.31 -21.73
N GLN A 289 -2.30 -2.86 -21.50
CA GLN A 289 -3.55 -2.09 -21.51
C GLN A 289 -3.64 -1.14 -20.31
N CYS A 290 -3.12 -1.53 -19.14
CA CYS A 290 -3.05 -0.68 -17.95
C CYS A 290 -2.20 0.58 -18.16
N SER A 291 -1.28 0.56 -19.13
CA SER A 291 -0.46 1.71 -19.50
C SER A 291 -1.20 2.75 -20.35
N LEU A 292 -2.48 2.53 -20.70
CA LEU A 292 -3.30 3.51 -21.43
C LEU A 292 -3.92 4.53 -20.47
N ASP A 293 -3.81 5.82 -20.79
CA ASP A 293 -4.28 6.92 -19.92
C ASP A 293 -5.78 6.87 -19.61
N ASN A 294 -6.57 6.26 -20.49
CA ASN A 294 -8.01 6.11 -20.33
C ASN A 294 -8.43 4.75 -19.77
N TYR A 295 -7.51 3.90 -19.32
CA TYR A 295 -7.80 2.50 -18.94
C TYR A 295 -8.97 2.33 -17.94
N PHE A 296 -8.99 3.12 -16.86
CA PHE A 296 -10.09 3.07 -15.90
C PHE A 296 -11.35 3.80 -16.39
N SER A 297 -11.18 4.84 -17.19
CA SER A 297 -12.27 5.66 -17.73
C SER A 297 -13.04 4.96 -18.86
N SER A 298 -12.38 4.08 -19.61
CA SER A 298 -12.97 3.27 -20.68
C SER A 298 -13.71 2.03 -20.17
N TYR A 299 -13.73 1.78 -18.85
CA TYR A 299 -14.24 0.55 -18.23
C TYR A 299 -13.51 -0.74 -18.64
N THR A 300 -12.38 -0.63 -19.35
CA THR A 300 -11.59 -1.80 -19.77
C THR A 300 -11.11 -2.63 -18.58
N TYR A 301 -10.83 -1.98 -17.44
CA TYR A 301 -10.43 -2.68 -16.21
C TYR A 301 -11.40 -3.76 -15.72
N ARG A 302 -12.71 -3.62 -15.98
CA ARG A 302 -13.71 -4.66 -15.62
C ARG A 302 -13.69 -5.86 -16.55
N GLN A 303 -13.22 -5.67 -17.78
CA GLN A 303 -13.13 -6.72 -18.81
C GLN A 303 -11.77 -7.43 -18.78
N THR A 304 -10.79 -6.83 -18.11
CA THR A 304 -9.47 -7.41 -17.92
C THR A 304 -9.56 -8.62 -16.98
N LYS A 305 -9.19 -9.79 -17.50
CA LYS A 305 -9.01 -10.99 -16.68
C LYS A 305 -7.65 -10.93 -15.98
N ILE A 306 -7.69 -10.84 -14.66
CA ILE A 306 -6.51 -10.86 -13.78
C ILE A 306 -6.44 -12.26 -13.16
N PRO A 307 -5.42 -13.09 -13.48
CA PRO A 307 -5.33 -14.47 -13.01
C PRO A 307 -5.46 -14.63 -11.49
N ILE A 308 -4.74 -13.81 -10.71
CA ILE A 308 -4.81 -13.90 -9.23
C ILE A 308 -6.22 -13.59 -8.69
N ALA A 309 -7.06 -12.86 -9.44
CA ALA A 309 -8.44 -12.61 -9.04
C ALA A 309 -9.30 -13.89 -9.04
N GLU A 310 -9.02 -14.81 -9.95
CA GLU A 310 -9.73 -16.08 -10.08
C GLU A 310 -9.37 -17.01 -8.91
N GLU A 311 -8.08 -17.08 -8.55
CA GLU A 311 -7.59 -17.87 -7.42
C GLU A 311 -8.09 -17.36 -6.07
N LEU A 312 -8.22 -16.04 -5.96
CA LEU A 312 -8.71 -15.41 -4.75
C LEU A 312 -10.20 -15.75 -4.48
N CYS A 313 -11.00 -16.25 -5.43
CA CYS A 313 -12.36 -16.80 -5.17
C CYS A 313 -13.28 -15.93 -4.28
N PHE A 314 -13.15 -14.60 -4.30
CA PHE A 314 -13.91 -13.69 -3.43
C PHE A 314 -15.04 -12.95 -4.15
N PHE A 315 -15.22 -13.16 -5.45
CA PHE A 315 -16.34 -12.59 -6.18
C PHE A 315 -17.45 -13.63 -6.22
N PRO A 316 -18.58 -13.44 -5.53
CA PRO A 316 -19.77 -14.21 -5.84
C PRO A 316 -20.08 -13.91 -7.30
N SER A 317 -19.76 -14.86 -8.18
CA SER A 317 -20.24 -14.82 -9.54
C SER A 317 -21.75 -14.60 -9.42
N GLU A 318 -22.30 -13.60 -10.10
CA GLU A 318 -23.73 -13.22 -10.02
C GLU A 318 -24.69 -14.41 -10.31
N ASN A 319 -24.15 -15.55 -10.72
CA ASN A 319 -24.83 -16.83 -10.96
C ASN A 319 -24.96 -17.74 -9.73
N ASN A 320 -24.39 -17.40 -8.57
CA ASN A 320 -24.71 -18.05 -7.30
C ASN A 320 -25.58 -17.10 -6.48
N PRO A 321 -26.91 -17.14 -6.64
CA PRO A 321 -27.80 -16.39 -5.75
C PRO A 321 -27.52 -16.85 -4.33
N ILE A 322 -27.02 -15.93 -3.51
CA ILE A 322 -26.97 -16.09 -2.06
C ILE A 322 -28.41 -16.44 -1.64
N PRO A 323 -28.65 -17.55 -0.90
CA PRO A 323 -30.00 -17.88 -0.45
C PRO A 323 -30.56 -16.72 0.37
N VAL A 324 -31.58 -16.05 -0.18
CA VAL A 324 -32.16 -14.80 0.37
C VAL A 324 -32.99 -15.05 1.65
N ASP A 325 -33.06 -16.28 2.16
CA ASP A 325 -34.00 -16.66 3.22
C ASP A 325 -33.42 -16.74 4.65
N GLY A 326 -32.25 -16.15 4.91
CA GLY A 326 -31.49 -16.37 6.16
C GLY A 326 -31.28 -15.17 7.10
N ASP A 327 -31.92 -14.02 6.85
CA ASP A 327 -31.60 -12.72 7.51
C ASP A 327 -31.84 -12.64 9.03
N LYS A 328 -32.22 -13.74 9.70
CA LYS A 328 -32.40 -13.76 11.16
C LYS A 328 -31.41 -14.65 11.91
N GLU A 329 -30.80 -15.65 11.27
CA GLU A 329 -30.04 -16.66 12.02
C GLU A 329 -28.53 -16.36 12.10
N TYR A 330 -27.97 -15.65 11.11
CA TYR A 330 -26.54 -15.31 11.10
C TYR A 330 -26.17 -14.21 12.11
N GLN A 331 -27.08 -13.27 12.40
CA GLN A 331 -26.87 -12.30 13.48
C GLN A 331 -27.07 -12.90 14.88
N GLN A 332 -27.82 -13.99 15.02
CA GLN A 332 -28.09 -14.60 16.32
C GLN A 332 -26.95 -15.50 16.78
N SER A 333 -26.29 -16.23 15.87
CA SER A 333 -25.10 -17.04 16.18
C SER A 333 -23.87 -16.23 16.65
N LEU A 334 -23.75 -14.96 16.25
CA LEU A 334 -22.66 -14.07 16.70
C LEU A 334 -22.93 -13.37 18.05
N ARG A 335 -24.17 -13.37 18.55
CA ARG A 335 -24.50 -12.84 19.88
C ARG A 335 -24.33 -13.89 20.99
N THR A 336 -24.42 -15.18 20.67
CA THR A 336 -24.31 -16.27 21.64
C THR A 336 -22.87 -16.50 22.14
N PHE A 337 -21.84 -16.05 21.40
CA PHE A 337 -20.43 -16.19 21.80
C PHE A 337 -19.91 -15.11 22.78
N ARG A 338 -20.74 -14.13 23.18
CA ARG A 338 -20.30 -12.98 24.00
C ARG A 338 -20.91 -12.91 25.41
N SER A 339 -21.58 -13.97 25.88
CA SER A 339 -22.33 -13.94 27.14
C SER A 339 -21.95 -15.01 28.19
N HIS A 340 -20.81 -15.69 28.06
CA HIS A 340 -20.36 -16.68 29.06
C HIS A 340 -18.92 -16.48 29.50
N GLU A 341 -18.62 -15.35 30.14
CA GLU A 341 -17.53 -15.24 31.12
C GLU A 341 -17.95 -14.26 32.23
N SER A 342 -18.76 -14.75 33.18
CA SER A 342 -18.82 -14.24 34.55
C SER A 342 -19.73 -15.13 35.39
N GLY A 343 -19.23 -15.66 36.51
CA GLY A 343 -20.05 -16.21 37.59
C GLY A 343 -19.69 -17.63 38.00
N GLY A 344 -18.90 -17.75 39.07
CA GLY A 344 -18.65 -19.01 39.76
C GLY A 344 -19.87 -19.55 40.52
N GLY A 345 -19.82 -20.83 40.87
CA GLY A 345 -20.85 -21.50 41.65
C GLY A 345 -20.54 -22.97 41.92
N VAL A 346 -20.14 -23.23 43.16
CA VAL A 346 -19.86 -24.49 43.86
C VAL A 346 -20.99 -25.55 43.72
N THR A 347 -20.64 -26.83 43.57
CA THR A 347 -21.11 -27.98 44.40
C THR A 347 -20.40 -29.32 44.05
N THR A 348 -19.77 -29.92 45.07
CA THR A 348 -19.79 -31.35 45.52
C THR A 348 -20.34 -32.42 44.54
N SER A 349 -19.77 -33.61 44.32
CA SER A 349 -19.17 -34.61 45.24
C SER A 349 -18.69 -35.85 44.47
N GLY A 350 -17.67 -36.58 44.98
CA GLY A 350 -17.57 -38.05 44.83
C GLY A 350 -16.19 -38.63 44.45
N PRO A 351 -15.80 -39.82 44.95
CA PRO A 351 -14.44 -40.08 45.42
C PRO A 351 -13.66 -41.14 44.62
N MET A 352 -12.31 -41.07 44.61
CA MET A 352 -11.43 -42.26 44.56
C MET A 352 -9.98 -41.97 45.03
N THR A 353 -9.67 -42.55 46.19
CA THR A 353 -8.43 -43.24 46.60
C THR A 353 -7.04 -42.70 46.20
N ALA A 354 -6.40 -42.08 47.21
CA ALA A 354 -5.06 -42.33 47.75
C ALA A 354 -3.95 -42.90 46.84
N ARG A 355 -2.88 -42.13 46.66
CA ARG A 355 -1.53 -42.55 47.08
C ARG A 355 -0.62 -41.33 47.30
N SER A 356 -0.08 -41.31 48.52
CA SER A 356 0.82 -40.33 49.11
C SER A 356 2.26 -40.57 48.65
N ILE A 357 2.95 -39.53 48.20
CA ILE A 357 4.40 -39.36 48.37
C ILE A 357 4.66 -37.88 48.68
N GLU A 358 5.00 -37.63 49.94
CA GLU A 358 5.51 -36.36 50.47
C GLU A 358 6.91 -36.07 49.92
N ALA A 359 7.14 -34.87 49.43
CA ALA A 359 8.47 -34.27 49.39
C ALA A 359 8.34 -32.77 49.66
N ARG A 360 8.74 -32.38 50.88
CA ARG A 360 8.91 -31.01 51.39
C ARG A 360 9.96 -30.25 50.60
N ILE A 361 9.71 -29.00 50.21
CA ILE A 361 10.71 -27.89 50.10
C ILE A 361 9.94 -26.55 50.29
N PRO A 362 10.51 -25.52 50.96
CA PRO A 362 9.77 -24.57 51.79
C PRO A 362 9.42 -23.24 51.12
N ASP A 363 8.50 -22.55 51.79
CA ASP A 363 8.09 -21.16 51.60
C ASP A 363 9.25 -20.16 51.59
N SER A 364 9.13 -19.16 50.72
CA SER A 364 9.76 -17.84 50.86
C SER A 364 9.09 -16.83 49.91
N PRO A 365 9.14 -15.53 50.24
CA PRO A 365 7.94 -14.70 50.29
C PRO A 365 7.76 -13.72 49.13
N THR A 366 6.54 -13.23 49.07
CA THR A 366 6.04 -11.98 48.50
C THR A 366 7.06 -10.83 48.37
N GLY A 367 7.00 -10.19 47.21
CA GLY A 367 7.10 -8.74 47.08
C GLY A 367 8.32 -8.21 46.36
N SER A 368 8.14 -7.69 45.15
CA SER A 368 8.69 -6.37 44.80
C SER A 368 8.00 -5.79 43.57
N LEU A 369 7.35 -4.66 43.80
CA LEU A 369 6.92 -3.69 42.81
C LEU A 369 8.14 -3.08 42.11
N GLY A 370 7.92 -2.70 40.85
CA GLY A 370 8.44 -1.47 40.23
C GLY A 370 9.95 -1.29 40.12
N SER A 371 10.46 -1.34 38.89
CA SER A 371 11.53 -0.49 38.35
C SER A 371 11.67 -0.84 36.86
N GLY A 372 11.40 0.07 35.93
CA GLY A 372 12.26 1.22 35.68
C GLY A 372 13.20 0.86 34.54
N SER A 373 12.73 1.02 33.30
CA SER A 373 13.54 0.83 32.09
C SER A 373 14.53 2.00 31.99
N ALA A 374 15.73 1.81 32.51
CA ALA A 374 16.86 2.70 32.32
C ALA A 374 17.75 2.14 31.20
N VAL A 375 17.80 2.86 30.08
CA VAL A 375 18.78 2.65 29.01
C VAL A 375 20.12 3.16 29.51
N SER A 376 20.99 2.26 29.95
CA SER A 376 22.38 2.60 30.28
C SER A 376 23.23 2.49 29.02
N ARG A 377 23.60 3.66 28.48
CA ARG A 377 24.75 3.87 27.60
C ARG A 377 26.05 3.68 28.40
N GLY A 378 27.06 3.04 27.81
CA GLY A 378 28.45 3.18 28.26
C GLY A 378 29.23 1.88 28.27
N SER A 379 30.20 1.77 27.34
CA SER A 379 31.46 0.99 27.36
C SER A 379 32.03 1.13 25.94
N ASP A 380 32.76 2.19 25.58
CA ASP A 380 34.18 2.42 25.89
C ASP A 380 35.04 1.14 25.85
N ALA A 381 35.65 0.90 24.69
CA ALA A 381 36.84 0.09 24.56
C ALA A 381 37.88 0.90 23.77
N ALA A 382 38.83 1.46 24.51
CA ALA A 382 39.95 2.22 24.01
C ALA A 382 41.12 1.32 23.60
N ARG A 383 41.83 1.79 22.57
CA ARG A 383 43.25 1.57 22.21
C ARG A 383 43.68 0.19 21.68
N SER A 384 44.10 0.18 20.41
CA SER A 384 45.51 -0.07 20.11
C SER A 384 45.91 0.58 18.77
N THR A 385 46.79 1.56 18.88
CA THR A 385 47.44 2.30 17.80
C THR A 385 48.61 1.50 17.24
N LYS A 386 48.66 1.27 15.92
CA LYS A 386 49.93 1.12 15.20
C LYS A 386 49.98 2.08 14.02
N SER A 387 50.85 3.07 14.19
CA SER A 387 51.31 4.04 13.22
C SER A 387 52.12 3.34 12.12
N TYR A 388 51.74 3.55 10.86
CA TYR A 388 52.69 3.45 9.74
C TYR A 388 52.92 4.85 9.20
N LYS A 389 54.12 5.37 9.47
CA LYS A 389 54.68 6.56 8.84
C LYS A 389 55.28 6.18 7.48
N SER A 390 55.07 7.10 6.54
CA SER A 390 56.06 7.58 5.59
C SER A 390 56.47 6.69 4.41
N SER A 391 56.13 7.15 3.21
CA SER A 391 57.11 7.44 2.15
C SER A 391 56.52 8.45 1.16
N ARG A 392 56.80 9.74 1.38
CA ARG A 392 56.84 10.74 0.29
C ARG A 392 58.01 10.37 -0.61
N SER A 393 57.76 10.14 -1.90
CA SER A 393 58.79 10.12 -2.93
C SER A 393 58.46 11.13 -4.00
N THR A 394 59.21 12.22 -3.98
CA THR A 394 59.40 13.20 -5.05
C THR A 394 60.07 12.57 -6.28
N ARG A 395 59.45 12.71 -7.45
CA ARG A 395 60.05 12.74 -8.79
C ARG A 395 58.94 13.17 -9.76
N ARG A 396 59.10 14.02 -10.76
CA ARG A 396 60.12 14.94 -11.22
C ARG A 396 59.47 15.55 -12.47
N GLU A 397 59.44 16.87 -12.58
CA GLU A 397 59.19 17.55 -13.85
C GLU A 397 60.12 17.02 -14.93
N GLU A 398 59.61 16.76 -16.15
CA GLU A 398 60.32 17.07 -17.39
C GLU A 398 59.40 16.90 -18.62
N ARG A 399 59.23 18.04 -19.32
CA ARG A 399 59.09 18.24 -20.79
C ARG A 399 57.73 17.94 -21.43
N LEU A 400 57.00 18.93 -21.96
CA LEU A 400 57.21 19.71 -23.20
C LEU A 400 57.38 18.88 -24.49
N ALA A 401 56.37 19.03 -25.35
CA ALA A 401 56.40 19.16 -26.80
C ALA A 401 56.73 17.95 -27.71
N GLN A 402 55.94 17.88 -28.80
CA GLN A 402 56.08 17.09 -30.04
C GLN A 402 55.51 15.67 -30.01
N PHE A 403 54.23 15.52 -30.41
CA PHE A 403 53.83 15.10 -31.76
C PHE A 403 52.39 15.52 -32.04
#